data_AF-A0AAD5T809-F1
#
_entry.id   AF-A0AAD5T809-F1
#
_cell.length_a   1.000
_cell.length_b   1.000
_cell.length_c   1.000
_cell.angle_alpha   90.00
_cell.angle_beta   90.00
_cell.angle_gamma   90.00
#
_symmetry.space_group_name_H-M   'P 1'
#
loop_
_entity.id
_entity.type
_entity.pdbx_description
1 polymer ?
#
loop_
_entity_poly.entity_id
_entity_poly.type
_entity_poly.pdbx_seq_one_letter_code
_entity_poly.pdbx_strand_id
1 'polypeptide(L)'
;MGSYETSGKSVKFKNPSFPKDLGSTCQICDSKFHVGGPFYSGRIHNPDFVSKMIAYVKETCPPAEGVDKKFGTHVRMLGMLTVISEELHDIALFYGLDAICQALHCVVPQMKVFFSAVVNAGYKISGSHCNPTAFKTDAPNSVVWDILRSWIKKNPVSQKRLVAGAVATKILAKEPILAANFTFNQSAIPKSKKSDGKNETGDAKKAHVVRFAPNPTKNWGPKSKAKPNSGQLKPFSGKDTAIIGEKRHREDE
;
A
#
# COMPACT_ATOMS: atom_id res chain seq x y z
N MET A 1 8.47 -7.27 26.06
CA MET A 1 7.31 -7.21 26.98
C MET A 1 6.08 -7.67 26.24
N GLY A 2 5.52 -8.82 26.62
CA GLY A 2 4.20 -9.28 26.16
C GLY A 2 3.25 -9.30 27.36
N SER A 3 1.95 -9.23 27.11
CA SER A 3 0.94 -9.51 28.14
C SER A 3 0.22 -10.81 27.79
N TYR A 4 -0.34 -11.48 28.79
CA TYR A 4 -1.14 -12.67 28.58
C TYR A 4 -2.43 -12.58 29.38
N GLU A 5 -3.44 -13.30 28.91
CA GLU A 5 -4.73 -13.44 29.57
C GLU A 5 -5.08 -14.92 29.63
N THR A 6 -5.38 -15.41 30.83
CA THR A 6 -5.74 -16.82 31.04
C THR A 6 -7.24 -16.93 31.22
N SER A 7 -7.90 -17.71 30.36
CA SER A 7 -9.32 -18.06 30.48
C SER A 7 -9.45 -19.58 30.54
N GLY A 8 -9.67 -20.10 31.75
CA GLY A 8 -9.64 -21.54 32.02
C GLY A 8 -8.29 -22.16 31.68
N LYS A 9 -8.28 -23.17 30.79
CA LYS A 9 -7.05 -23.84 30.31
C LYS A 9 -6.36 -23.10 29.14
N SER A 10 -6.95 -22.02 28.63
CA SER A 10 -6.43 -21.29 27.47
C SER A 10 -5.64 -20.05 27.91
N VAL A 11 -4.44 -19.87 27.34
CA VAL A 11 -3.61 -18.68 27.54
C VAL A 11 -3.52 -17.93 26.22
N LYS A 12 -3.96 -16.67 26.20
CA LYS A 12 -3.88 -15.79 25.04
C LYS A 12 -2.79 -14.75 25.26
N PHE A 13 -1.75 -14.82 24.45
CA PHE A 13 -0.71 -13.79 24.40
C PHE A 13 -1.17 -12.60 23.56
N LYS A 14 -0.92 -11.38 24.04
CA LYS A 14 -1.30 -10.14 23.36
C LYS A 14 -0.30 -9.01 23.65
N ASN A 15 -0.27 -8.01 22.78
CA ASN A 15 0.56 -6.83 23.00
C ASN A 15 0.16 -6.12 24.31
N PRO A 16 1.12 -5.59 25.07
CA PRO A 16 0.82 -4.84 26.28
C PRO A 16 -0.02 -3.60 25.94
N SER A 17 -1.05 -3.33 26.75
CA SER A 17 -1.80 -2.07 26.67
C SER A 17 -1.06 -0.95 27.41
N PHE A 18 -1.27 0.29 26.98
CA PHE A 18 -0.70 1.46 27.65
C PHE A 18 -1.30 1.64 29.06
N PRO A 19 -0.51 2.07 30.07
CA PRO A 19 -1.00 2.32 31.43
C PRO A 19 -2.16 3.31 31.46
N LYS A 20 -3.20 3.03 32.27
CA LYS A 20 -4.47 3.79 32.27
C LYS A 20 -4.31 5.23 32.73
N ASP A 21 -3.42 5.42 33.69
CA ASP A 21 -3.03 6.67 34.36
C ASP A 21 -2.33 7.66 33.43
N LEU A 22 -1.80 7.22 32.29
CA LEU A 22 -1.07 8.06 31.33
C LEU A 22 -1.86 8.38 30.05
N GLY A 23 -3.20 8.33 30.09
CA GLY A 23 -4.03 8.61 28.92
C GLY A 23 -4.06 7.45 27.92
N SER A 24 -4.48 6.27 28.39
CA SER A 24 -4.50 5.01 27.61
C SER A 24 -5.49 4.93 26.44
N THR A 25 -6.26 5.98 26.14
CA THR A 25 -7.36 5.93 25.17
C THR A 25 -7.10 6.84 23.96
N CYS A 26 -7.46 6.32 22.79
CA CYS A 26 -7.39 7.06 21.53
C CYS A 26 -8.43 8.17 21.50
N GLN A 27 -8.00 9.41 21.28
CA GLN A 27 -8.88 10.58 21.18
C GLN A 27 -9.84 10.53 19.98
N ILE A 28 -9.73 9.55 19.08
CA ILE A 28 -10.51 9.47 17.84
C ILE A 28 -11.61 8.42 17.95
N CYS A 29 -11.31 7.27 18.57
CA CYS A 29 -12.24 6.13 18.66
C CYS A 29 -12.40 5.55 20.08
N ASP A 30 -11.80 6.18 21.08
CA ASP A 30 -11.83 5.81 22.50
C ASP A 30 -11.33 4.39 22.81
N SER A 31 -10.61 3.78 21.86
CA SER A 31 -10.00 2.46 22.02
C SER A 31 -8.69 2.55 22.78
N LYS A 32 -8.31 1.46 23.45
CA LYS A 32 -7.07 1.40 24.23
C LYS A 32 -5.84 1.37 23.32
N PHE A 33 -4.82 2.14 23.65
CA PHE A 33 -3.52 2.05 23.00
C PHE A 33 -2.79 0.76 23.40
N HIS A 34 -2.15 0.14 22.40
CA HIS A 34 -1.25 -0.98 22.60
C HIS A 34 0.17 -0.52 22.27
N VAL A 35 1.13 -1.01 23.05
CA VAL A 35 2.55 -0.68 22.87
C VAL A 35 3.18 -1.72 21.97
N GLY A 36 3.84 -1.26 20.91
CA GLY A 36 4.71 -2.06 20.06
C GLY A 36 6.11 -1.44 20.04
N GLY A 37 7.14 -2.26 20.21
CA GLY A 37 8.54 -1.81 20.21
C GLY A 37 9.41 -2.48 21.28
N PRO A 38 10.68 -2.04 21.43
CA PRO A 38 11.30 -0.89 20.76
C PRO A 38 11.49 -1.11 19.25
N PHE A 39 11.51 -0.04 18.46
CA PHE A 39 11.81 -0.09 17.03
C PHE A 39 12.59 1.14 16.60
N TYR A 40 13.32 1.03 15.48
CA TYR A 40 14.05 2.15 14.91
C TYR A 40 13.09 3.13 14.23
N SER A 41 12.99 4.34 14.77
CA SER A 41 12.12 5.41 14.27
C SER A 41 12.85 6.44 13.40
N GLY A 42 14.15 6.25 13.16
CA GLY A 42 14.94 7.15 12.33
C GLY A 42 14.72 6.93 10.83
N ARG A 43 15.45 7.69 10.01
CA ARG A 43 15.41 7.54 8.55
C ARG A 43 15.96 6.16 8.16
N ILE A 44 15.16 5.41 7.39
CA ILE A 44 15.53 4.06 6.90
C ILE A 44 16.29 4.10 5.56
N HIS A 45 16.25 5.22 4.85
CA HIS A 45 16.92 5.41 3.57
C HIS A 45 17.79 6.67 3.59
N ASN A 46 18.94 6.59 2.92
CA ASN A 46 19.78 7.74 2.62
C ASN A 46 19.48 8.19 1.17
N PRO A 47 18.89 9.38 0.95
CA PRO A 47 18.52 9.87 -0.38
C PRO A 47 19.70 9.93 -1.36
N ASP A 48 20.88 10.36 -0.91
CA ASP A 48 22.08 10.48 -1.77
C ASP A 48 22.53 9.11 -2.26
N PHE A 49 22.49 8.11 -1.38
CA PHE A 49 22.80 6.73 -1.74
C PHE A 49 21.79 6.17 -2.74
N VAL A 50 20.49 6.41 -2.53
CA VAL A 50 19.43 5.96 -3.45
C VAL A 50 19.61 6.61 -4.84
N SER A 51 19.91 7.91 -4.90
CA SER A 51 20.18 8.59 -6.18
C SER A 51 21.39 8.02 -6.90
N LYS A 52 22.48 7.72 -6.18
CA LYS A 52 23.67 7.05 -6.75
C LYS A 52 23.33 5.65 -7.28
N MET A 53 22.51 4.88 -6.57
CA MET A 53 22.05 3.57 -7.04
C MET A 53 21.22 3.68 -8.33
N ILE A 54 20.32 4.65 -8.41
CA ILE A 54 19.52 4.88 -9.64
C ILE A 54 20.44 5.20 -10.81
N ALA A 55 21.44 6.08 -10.62
CA ALA A 55 22.40 6.42 -11.66
C ALA A 55 23.21 5.18 -12.10
N TYR A 56 23.73 4.41 -11.16
CA TYR A 56 24.50 3.20 -11.43
C TYR A 56 23.72 2.17 -12.23
N VAL A 57 22.44 1.93 -11.89
CA VAL A 57 21.61 0.97 -12.63
C VAL A 57 21.31 1.48 -14.05
N LYS A 58 21.12 2.79 -14.25
CA LYS A 58 20.92 3.37 -15.59
C LYS A 58 22.18 3.27 -16.47
N GLU A 59 23.35 3.50 -15.88
CA GLU A 59 24.64 3.42 -16.57
C GLU A 59 24.99 1.98 -16.97
N THR A 60 24.81 1.03 -16.05
CA THR A 60 25.16 -0.38 -16.27
C THR A 60 24.12 -1.18 -17.06
N CYS A 61 22.92 -0.62 -17.24
CA CYS A 61 21.82 -1.22 -17.99
C CYS A 61 21.11 -0.17 -18.86
N PRO A 62 21.79 0.35 -19.91
CA PRO A 62 21.21 1.37 -20.77
C PRO A 62 19.95 0.85 -21.49
N PRO A 63 19.03 1.75 -21.86
CA PRO A 63 17.77 1.38 -22.52
C PRO A 63 17.94 0.96 -23.99
N ALA A 64 19.14 1.07 -24.57
CA ALA A 64 19.40 0.71 -25.97
C ALA A 64 19.28 -0.81 -26.21
N GLU A 65 18.67 -1.18 -27.33
CA GLU A 65 18.59 -2.57 -27.78
C GLU A 65 19.96 -3.06 -28.28
N GLY A 66 20.30 -4.33 -28.00
CA GLY A 66 21.58 -4.93 -28.42
C GLY A 66 22.78 -4.65 -27.51
N VAL A 67 22.61 -3.94 -26.40
CA VAL A 67 23.67 -3.73 -25.38
C VAL A 67 23.53 -4.75 -24.25
N ASP A 68 24.65 -5.36 -23.86
CA ASP A 68 24.69 -6.28 -22.71
C ASP A 68 24.33 -5.54 -21.42
N LYS A 69 23.25 -6.00 -20.78
CA LYS A 69 22.78 -5.45 -19.52
C LYS A 69 23.38 -6.24 -18.37
N LYS A 70 24.06 -5.55 -17.46
CA LYS A 70 24.67 -6.19 -16.29
C LYS A 70 23.65 -6.91 -15.41
N PHE A 71 22.44 -6.36 -15.28
CA PHE A 71 21.38 -6.90 -14.42
C PHE A 71 20.13 -7.25 -15.22
N GLY A 72 19.75 -8.53 -15.23
CA GLY A 72 18.48 -8.97 -15.82
C GLY A 72 17.24 -8.34 -15.15
N THR A 73 17.34 -7.95 -13.87
CA THR A 73 16.24 -7.37 -13.08
C THR A 73 16.26 -5.83 -13.00
N HIS A 74 17.05 -5.15 -13.84
CA HIS A 74 17.22 -3.69 -13.82
C HIS A 74 15.89 -2.92 -13.81
N VAL A 75 14.88 -3.36 -14.57
CA VAL A 75 13.55 -2.73 -14.60
C VAL A 75 12.89 -2.71 -13.21
N ARG A 76 12.98 -3.82 -12.46
CA ARG A 76 12.45 -3.92 -11.09
C ARG A 76 13.25 -3.07 -10.11
N MET A 77 14.58 -3.07 -10.25
CA MET A 77 15.47 -2.27 -9.41
C MET A 77 15.18 -0.78 -9.58
N LEU A 78 15.10 -0.30 -10.82
CA LEU A 78 14.74 1.09 -11.12
C LEU A 78 13.36 1.43 -10.61
N GLY A 79 12.40 0.54 -10.79
CA GLY A 79 11.05 0.64 -10.22
C GLY A 79 11.05 0.92 -8.73
N MET A 80 11.64 0.01 -7.96
CA MET A 80 11.70 0.08 -6.50
C MET A 80 12.46 1.33 -6.02
N LEU A 81 13.66 1.57 -6.56
CA LEU A 81 14.48 2.72 -6.18
C LEU A 81 13.78 4.05 -6.48
N THR A 82 13.03 4.12 -7.58
CA THR A 82 12.25 5.32 -7.93
C THR A 82 11.15 5.57 -6.91
N VAL A 83 10.40 4.53 -6.50
CA VAL A 83 9.35 4.68 -5.47
C VAL A 83 9.97 5.13 -4.15
N ILE A 84 11.10 4.53 -3.75
CA ILE A 84 11.84 4.93 -2.55
C ILE A 84 12.27 6.39 -2.65
N SER A 85 12.82 6.84 -3.78
CA SER A 85 13.30 8.23 -3.94
C SER A 85 12.20 9.29 -3.88
N GLU A 86 10.94 8.91 -4.07
CA GLU A 86 9.77 9.79 -4.00
C GLU A 86 9.05 9.72 -2.64
N GLU A 87 9.52 8.86 -1.74
CA GLU A 87 8.90 8.62 -0.43
C GLU A 87 9.35 9.68 0.59
N LEU A 88 8.46 10.04 1.53
CA LEU A 88 8.81 10.86 2.68
C LEU A 88 9.69 10.05 3.66
N HIS A 89 10.99 10.36 3.67
CA HIS A 89 11.98 9.66 4.49
C HIS A 89 12.03 10.14 5.95
N ASP A 90 11.56 11.36 6.21
CA ASP A 90 11.41 11.97 7.53
C ASP A 90 10.22 11.42 8.33
N ILE A 91 9.27 10.75 7.65
CA ILE A 91 8.07 10.19 8.26
C ILE A 91 8.25 8.68 8.50
N ALA A 92 8.18 8.30 9.77
CA ALA A 92 8.18 6.91 10.19
C ALA A 92 6.82 6.24 9.90
N LEU A 93 6.85 4.96 9.55
CA LEU A 93 5.67 4.13 9.24
C LEU A 93 4.81 4.72 8.10
N PHE A 94 3.66 4.09 7.84
CA PHE A 94 2.72 4.51 6.80
C PHE A 94 1.30 4.10 7.17
N TYR A 95 0.32 4.69 6.50
CA TYR A 95 -1.07 4.27 6.52
C TYR A 95 -1.39 3.42 5.31
N GLY A 96 -2.23 2.40 5.44
CA GLY A 96 -2.88 1.74 4.31
C GLY A 96 -4.22 2.40 4.03
N LEU A 97 -4.41 3.04 2.88
CA LEU A 97 -5.66 3.72 2.56
C LEU A 97 -6.83 2.73 2.50
N ASP A 98 -6.60 1.56 1.91
CA ASP A 98 -7.53 0.44 1.87
C ASP A 98 -7.89 -0.06 3.28
N ALA A 99 -6.90 -0.21 4.16
CA ALA A 99 -7.11 -0.66 5.53
C ALA A 99 -7.94 0.36 6.35
N ILE A 100 -7.66 1.66 6.21
CA ILE A 100 -8.44 2.69 6.89
C ILE A 100 -9.88 2.72 6.35
N CYS A 101 -10.05 2.70 5.03
CA CYS A 101 -11.38 2.67 4.43
C CYS A 101 -12.17 1.41 4.79
N GLN A 102 -11.50 0.26 4.90
CA GLN A 102 -12.10 -0.98 5.38
C GLN A 102 -12.60 -0.83 6.82
N ALA A 103 -11.81 -0.20 7.70
CA ALA A 103 -12.19 0.07 9.08
C ALA A 103 -13.39 1.05 9.20
N LEU A 104 -13.56 1.96 8.23
CA LEU A 104 -14.71 2.86 8.14
C LEU A 104 -15.89 2.30 7.32
N HIS A 105 -15.72 1.13 6.71
CA HIS A 105 -16.66 0.52 5.77
C HIS A 105 -17.03 1.41 4.57
N CYS A 106 -16.15 2.33 4.17
CA CYS A 106 -16.37 3.24 3.05
C CYS A 106 -15.70 2.76 1.77
N VAL A 107 -16.16 3.30 0.64
CA VAL A 107 -15.50 3.10 -0.65
C VAL A 107 -14.12 3.76 -0.61
N VAL A 108 -13.11 3.06 -1.10
CA VAL A 108 -11.74 3.57 -1.15
C VAL A 108 -11.64 4.66 -2.22
N PRO A 109 -11.24 5.90 -1.88
CA PRO A 109 -10.99 6.92 -2.89
C PRO A 109 -9.84 6.52 -3.79
N GLN A 110 -9.85 6.99 -5.05
CA GLN A 110 -8.67 6.86 -5.90
C GLN A 110 -7.47 7.57 -5.25
N MET A 111 -6.30 6.93 -5.24
CA MET A 111 -5.09 7.46 -4.59
C MET A 111 -4.79 8.91 -5.01
N LYS A 112 -4.93 9.24 -6.30
CA LYS A 112 -4.71 10.62 -6.79
C LYS A 112 -5.67 11.65 -6.18
N VAL A 113 -6.92 11.27 -5.93
CA VAL A 113 -7.95 12.14 -5.35
C VAL A 113 -7.68 12.35 -3.87
N PHE A 114 -7.36 11.27 -3.15
CA PHE A 114 -7.00 11.35 -1.74
C PHE A 114 -5.71 12.16 -1.53
N PHE A 115 -4.68 11.91 -2.35
CA PHE A 115 -3.42 12.66 -2.26
C PHE A 115 -3.64 14.14 -2.57
N SER A 116 -4.49 14.47 -3.56
CA SER A 116 -4.83 15.86 -3.84
C SER A 116 -5.49 16.53 -2.64
N ALA A 117 -6.38 15.84 -1.91
CA ALA A 117 -7.01 16.38 -0.71
C ALA A 117 -6.01 16.67 0.41
N VAL A 118 -5.05 15.79 0.64
CA VAL A 118 -4.00 16.00 1.66
C VAL A 118 -3.10 17.18 1.28
N VAL A 119 -2.70 17.28 0.01
CA VAL A 119 -1.88 18.40 -0.47
C VAL A 119 -2.64 19.73 -0.44
N ASN A 120 -3.91 19.73 -0.86
CA ASN A 120 -4.77 20.92 -0.79
C ASN A 120 -5.01 21.38 0.65
N ALA A 121 -4.90 20.49 1.64
CA ALA A 121 -4.93 20.82 3.05
C ALA A 121 -3.59 21.37 3.60
N GLY A 122 -2.56 21.49 2.74
CA GLY A 122 -1.26 22.08 3.09
C GLY A 122 -0.21 21.08 3.58
N TYR A 123 -0.46 19.77 3.46
CA TYR A 123 0.42 18.72 3.98
C TYR A 123 1.18 17.98 2.90
N LYS A 124 2.37 17.48 3.23
CA LYS A 124 3.17 16.62 2.36
C LYS A 124 2.57 15.22 2.34
N ILE A 125 2.59 14.56 1.18
CA ILE A 125 2.18 13.16 1.04
C ILE A 125 3.05 12.44 0.02
N SER A 126 3.34 11.17 0.29
CA SER A 126 3.95 10.24 -0.66
C SER A 126 3.27 8.87 -0.59
N GLY A 127 3.54 8.03 -1.60
CA GLY A 127 3.30 6.59 -1.46
C GLY A 127 4.34 5.94 -0.55
N SER A 128 4.23 4.63 -0.33
CA SER A 128 5.25 3.81 0.32
C SER A 128 5.72 2.70 -0.63
N HIS A 129 7.02 2.44 -0.68
CA HIS A 129 7.59 1.32 -1.44
C HIS A 129 7.12 -0.05 -0.93
N CYS A 130 6.68 -0.14 0.33
CA CYS A 130 6.25 -1.41 0.93
C CYS A 130 4.86 -1.87 0.46
N ASN A 131 3.98 -0.95 0.04
CA ASN A 131 2.60 -1.28 -0.31
C ASN A 131 1.98 -0.26 -1.30
N PRO A 132 1.37 -0.72 -2.42
CA PRO A 132 0.74 0.16 -3.42
C PRO A 132 -0.42 1.02 -2.93
N THR A 133 -1.12 0.62 -1.87
CA THR A 133 -2.23 1.38 -1.27
C THR A 133 -1.78 2.23 -0.09
N ALA A 134 -0.49 2.17 0.26
CA ALA A 134 0.02 2.88 1.41
C ALA A 134 0.48 4.29 1.08
N PHE A 135 0.36 5.16 2.08
CA PHE A 135 0.82 6.55 2.02
C PHE A 135 1.49 6.99 3.31
N LYS A 136 2.40 7.94 3.17
CA LYS A 136 3.05 8.67 4.27
C LYS A 136 2.68 10.13 4.17
N THR A 137 2.50 10.78 5.31
CA THR A 137 2.16 12.21 5.36
C THR A 137 2.66 12.81 6.66
N ASP A 138 2.97 14.11 6.64
CA ASP A 138 3.21 14.91 7.84
C ASP A 138 1.91 15.47 8.45
N ALA A 139 0.76 15.17 7.85
CA ALA A 139 -0.54 15.54 8.38
C ALA A 139 -0.80 14.87 9.74
N PRO A 140 -1.26 15.63 10.76
CA PRO A 140 -1.72 15.05 12.01
C PRO A 140 -2.84 14.02 11.77
N ASN A 141 -2.94 13.02 12.65
CA ASN A 141 -3.98 12.00 12.59
C ASN A 141 -5.38 12.62 12.44
N SER A 142 -5.69 13.67 13.20
CA SER A 142 -6.99 14.37 13.14
C SER A 142 -7.34 14.85 11.73
N VAL A 143 -6.37 15.42 11.00
CA VAL A 143 -6.54 15.89 9.62
C VAL A 143 -6.84 14.73 8.67
N VAL A 144 -6.11 13.61 8.80
CA VAL A 144 -6.35 12.41 7.97
C VAL A 144 -7.78 11.90 8.16
N TRP A 145 -8.27 11.85 9.40
CA TRP A 145 -9.64 11.45 9.68
C TRP A 145 -10.68 12.47 9.19
N ASP A 146 -10.41 13.77 9.28
CA ASP A 146 -11.31 14.81 8.76
C ASP A 146 -11.46 14.75 7.23
N ILE A 147 -10.38 14.44 6.51
CA ILE A 147 -10.42 14.17 5.08
C ILE A 147 -11.31 12.96 4.79
N LEU A 148 -11.17 11.87 5.53
CA LEU A 148 -11.98 10.67 5.33
C LEU A 148 -13.46 10.88 5.72
N ARG A 149 -13.75 11.63 6.78
CA ARG A 149 -15.11 12.05 7.14
C ARG A 149 -15.74 12.87 6.02
N SER A 150 -15.00 13.83 5.47
CA SER A 150 -15.44 14.62 4.31
C SER A 150 -15.68 13.74 3.07
N TRP A 151 -14.86 12.71 2.86
CA TRP A 151 -15.05 11.74 1.78
C TRP A 151 -16.34 10.94 1.94
N ILE A 152 -16.64 10.49 3.17
CA ILE A 152 -17.85 9.72 3.50
C ILE A 152 -19.11 10.57 3.40
N LYS A 153 -19.05 11.87 3.73
CA LYS A 153 -20.16 12.80 3.46
C LYS A 153 -20.52 12.85 1.97
N LYS A 154 -19.52 12.77 1.08
CA LYS A 154 -19.74 12.70 -0.38
C LYS A 154 -20.10 11.30 -0.88
N ASN A 155 -19.64 10.25 -0.21
CA ASN A 155 -19.86 8.84 -0.57
C ASN A 155 -20.39 8.07 0.67
N PRO A 156 -21.70 8.19 0.99
CA PRO A 156 -22.25 7.66 2.22
C PRO A 156 -22.09 6.14 2.37
N VAL A 157 -21.81 5.70 3.60
CA VAL A 157 -21.74 4.29 3.98
C VAL A 157 -23.16 3.75 4.23
N SER A 158 -23.39 2.46 3.97
CA SER A 158 -24.66 1.82 4.30
C SER A 158 -24.86 1.73 5.81
N GLN A 159 -26.01 2.18 6.31
CA GLN A 159 -26.29 2.21 7.76
C GLN A 159 -26.35 0.84 8.41
N LYS A 160 -26.60 -0.21 7.63
CA LYS A 160 -26.52 -1.60 8.11
C LYS A 160 -25.12 -1.98 8.60
N ARG A 161 -24.07 -1.28 8.14
CA ARG A 161 -22.68 -1.50 8.55
C ARG A 161 -22.27 -0.64 9.75
N LEU A 162 -23.06 0.36 10.13
CA LEU A 162 -22.78 1.24 11.26
C LEU A 162 -23.45 0.69 12.53
N VAL A 163 -22.80 -0.29 13.14
CA VAL A 163 -23.26 -0.88 14.41
C VAL A 163 -22.97 0.07 15.57
N ALA A 164 -23.91 0.22 16.50
CA ALA A 164 -23.74 1.04 17.69
C ALA A 164 -22.52 0.57 18.51
N GLY A 165 -21.69 1.52 18.96
CA GLY A 165 -20.47 1.23 19.74
C GLY A 165 -19.27 0.73 18.94
N ALA A 166 -19.42 0.41 17.65
CA ALA A 166 -18.30 0.04 16.78
C ALA A 166 -17.34 1.22 16.55
N VAL A 167 -16.07 0.89 16.28
CA VAL A 167 -15.01 1.89 16.03
C VAL A 167 -15.38 2.86 14.91
N ALA A 168 -15.90 2.35 13.80
CA ALA A 168 -16.34 3.16 12.67
C ALA A 168 -17.36 4.24 13.11
N THR A 169 -18.40 3.81 13.84
CA THR A 169 -19.46 4.70 14.33
C THR A 169 -18.92 5.79 15.25
N LYS A 170 -17.97 5.47 16.14
CA LYS A 170 -17.32 6.45 17.02
C LYS A 170 -16.50 7.48 16.24
N ILE A 171 -15.76 7.03 15.22
CA ILE A 171 -14.94 7.93 14.40
C ILE A 171 -15.83 8.87 13.58
N LEU A 172 -16.92 8.35 13.01
CA LEU A 172 -17.86 9.08 12.16
C LEU A 172 -18.82 9.99 12.94
N ALA A 173 -19.04 9.74 14.23
CA ALA A 173 -19.84 10.61 15.09
C ALA A 173 -19.19 11.98 15.34
N LYS A 174 -17.87 12.11 15.11
CA LYS A 174 -17.17 13.39 15.23
C LYS A 174 -17.26 14.14 13.92
N GLU A 175 -17.74 15.39 13.97
CA GLU A 175 -17.78 16.27 12.81
C GLU A 175 -16.35 16.68 12.40
N PRO A 176 -16.04 16.71 11.09
CA PRO A 176 -14.74 17.15 10.61
C PRO A 176 -14.57 18.66 10.84
N ILE A 177 -13.43 19.06 11.38
CA ILE A 177 -13.04 20.46 11.54
C ILE A 177 -12.56 21.01 10.20
N LEU A 178 -11.76 20.20 9.48
CA LEU A 178 -11.30 20.53 8.14
C LEU A 178 -12.29 20.03 7.07
N ALA A 179 -12.81 20.95 6.26
CA ALA A 179 -13.53 20.61 5.03
C ALA A 179 -12.55 20.26 3.90
N ALA A 180 -12.48 18.98 3.53
CA ALA A 180 -11.48 18.54 2.56
C ALA A 180 -11.81 18.92 1.11
N ASN A 181 -10.82 19.50 0.42
CA ASN A 181 -10.90 19.82 -1.00
C ASN A 181 -10.32 18.69 -1.86
N PHE A 182 -11.20 17.94 -2.54
CA PHE A 182 -10.83 16.82 -3.40
C PHE A 182 -10.55 17.20 -4.87
N THR A 183 -10.45 18.48 -5.20
CA THR A 183 -10.05 18.90 -6.55
C THR A 183 -8.66 18.39 -6.87
N PHE A 184 -8.46 17.94 -8.10
CA PHE A 184 -7.20 17.37 -8.53
C PHE A 184 -6.05 18.38 -8.39
N ASN A 185 -4.95 17.96 -7.77
CA ASN A 185 -3.74 18.75 -7.62
C ASN A 185 -2.56 18.07 -8.31
N GLN A 186 -1.93 18.78 -9.25
CA GLN A 186 -0.80 18.26 -10.03
C GLN A 186 0.44 17.94 -9.18
N SER A 187 0.60 18.59 -8.03
CA SER A 187 1.70 18.33 -7.10
C SER A 187 1.50 17.04 -6.28
N ALA A 188 0.28 16.50 -6.23
CA ALA A 188 -0.02 15.22 -5.60
C ALA A 188 0.40 13.99 -6.43
N ILE A 189 0.77 14.19 -7.71
CA ILE A 189 1.25 13.12 -8.58
C ILE A 189 2.77 12.94 -8.39
N PRO A 190 3.24 11.73 -8.05
CA PRO A 190 4.68 11.44 -8.02
C PRO A 190 5.33 11.67 -9.38
N LYS A 191 6.58 12.14 -9.40
CA LYS A 191 7.29 12.52 -10.63
C LYS A 191 7.31 11.38 -11.66
N SER A 192 7.53 10.15 -11.21
CA SER A 192 7.55 8.94 -12.05
C SER A 192 6.19 8.56 -12.66
N LYS A 193 5.09 9.21 -12.27
CA LYS A 193 3.76 9.03 -12.87
C LYS A 193 3.37 10.19 -13.77
N LYS A 194 4.15 11.28 -13.79
CA LYS A 194 3.97 12.35 -14.76
C LYS A 194 4.42 11.84 -16.12
N SER A 195 3.73 12.28 -17.18
CA SER A 195 4.11 11.91 -18.53
C SER A 195 5.34 12.67 -18.97
N ASP A 196 6.32 11.97 -19.54
CA ASP A 196 7.58 12.51 -20.08
C ASP A 196 7.39 13.15 -21.46
N GLY A 197 6.31 13.92 -21.63
CA GLY A 197 5.91 14.53 -22.91
C GLY A 197 4.80 13.77 -23.64
N LYS A 198 4.66 14.03 -24.95
CA LYS A 198 3.75 13.32 -25.85
C LYS A 198 4.52 12.30 -26.70
N ASN A 199 3.93 11.15 -26.99
CA ASN A 199 4.43 10.24 -28.02
C ASN A 199 4.16 10.84 -29.42
N GLU A 200 4.69 10.21 -30.46
CA GLU A 200 4.55 10.63 -31.87
C GLU A 200 3.07 10.76 -32.31
N THR A 201 2.17 10.04 -31.64
CA THR A 201 0.71 10.07 -31.82
C THR A 201 -0.02 11.14 -31.00
N GLY A 202 0.68 11.94 -30.19
CA GLY A 202 0.09 13.03 -29.39
C GLY A 202 -0.44 12.65 -28.00
N ASP A 203 -0.38 11.37 -27.62
CA ASP A 203 -0.74 10.86 -26.29
C ASP A 203 0.38 11.07 -25.29
N ALA A 204 0.02 11.22 -24.02
CA ALA A 204 0.97 11.35 -22.92
C ALA A 204 1.93 10.13 -22.83
N LYS A 205 3.23 10.35 -23.07
CA LYS A 205 4.29 9.34 -22.92
C LYS A 205 4.44 9.00 -21.44
N LYS A 206 3.87 7.87 -21.01
CA LYS A 206 3.98 7.42 -19.61
C LYS A 206 5.43 7.04 -19.34
N ALA A 207 6.00 7.56 -18.26
CA ALA A 207 7.28 7.09 -17.76
C ALA A 207 7.20 5.57 -17.54
N HIS A 208 8.08 4.81 -18.21
CA HIS A 208 8.07 3.34 -18.18
C HIS A 208 8.75 2.82 -16.90
N VAL A 209 8.18 3.15 -15.73
CA VAL A 209 8.71 2.72 -14.43
C VAL A 209 7.70 1.78 -13.76
N VAL A 210 8.07 0.51 -13.65
CA VAL A 210 7.27 -0.51 -12.95
C VAL A 210 7.44 -0.32 -11.45
N ARG A 211 6.52 0.43 -10.82
CA ARG A 211 6.59 0.76 -9.38
C ARG A 211 6.43 -0.46 -8.47
N PHE A 212 5.49 -1.33 -8.80
CA PHE A 212 5.19 -2.55 -8.06
C PHE A 212 5.21 -3.71 -9.04
N ALA A 213 6.09 -4.68 -8.80
CA ALA A 213 6.20 -5.84 -9.67
C ALA A 213 4.93 -6.70 -9.54
N PRO A 214 4.33 -7.14 -10.66
CA PRO A 214 3.27 -8.13 -10.60
C PRO A 214 3.82 -9.45 -10.06
N ASN A 215 2.93 -10.26 -9.50
CA ASN A 215 3.28 -11.61 -9.09
C ASN A 215 3.84 -12.41 -10.28
N PRO A 216 4.86 -13.28 -10.07
CA PRO A 216 5.51 -14.03 -11.15
C PRO A 216 4.56 -14.88 -11.99
N THR A 217 3.56 -15.51 -11.37
CA THR A 217 2.58 -16.37 -12.06
C THR A 217 1.15 -16.13 -11.54
N LYS A 218 0.17 -16.50 -12.36
CA LYS A 218 -1.25 -16.54 -11.96
C LYS A 218 -1.39 -17.55 -10.81
N ASN A 219 -1.96 -17.12 -9.69
CA ASN A 219 -2.08 -17.89 -8.43
C ASN A 219 -0.77 -18.07 -7.63
N TRP A 220 0.21 -17.18 -7.81
CA TRP A 220 1.39 -17.13 -6.93
C TRP A 220 0.99 -16.76 -5.50
N GLY A 221 1.33 -17.62 -4.54
CA GLY A 221 1.07 -17.43 -3.12
C GLY A 221 0.69 -18.74 -2.41
N PRO A 222 0.57 -18.73 -1.07
CA PRO A 222 0.11 -19.88 -0.32
C PRO A 222 -1.28 -20.29 -0.80
N LYS A 223 -1.44 -21.55 -1.22
CA LYS A 223 -2.75 -22.10 -1.57
C LYS A 223 -3.64 -22.09 -0.32
N SER A 224 -4.95 -21.98 -0.53
CA SER A 224 -5.95 -22.13 0.53
C SER A 224 -5.64 -23.38 1.38
N LYS A 225 -5.73 -23.25 2.70
CA LYS A 225 -5.59 -24.38 3.63
C LYS A 225 -6.43 -25.56 3.15
N ALA A 226 -5.85 -26.76 3.12
CA ALA A 226 -6.57 -27.98 2.77
C ALA A 226 -7.82 -28.10 3.67
N LYS A 227 -9.00 -28.11 3.05
CA LYS A 227 -10.24 -28.42 3.77
C LYS A 227 -10.29 -29.94 3.96
N PRO A 228 -10.58 -30.45 5.17
CA PRO A 228 -10.85 -31.87 5.33
C PRO A 228 -12.02 -32.26 4.42
N ASN A 229 -11.85 -33.33 3.65
CA ASN A 229 -12.76 -33.83 2.62
C ASN A 229 -14.26 -33.70 2.99
N SER A 230 -14.99 -32.79 2.36
CA SER A 230 -16.38 -33.06 2.00
C SER A 230 -16.32 -33.67 0.60
N GLY A 231 -16.37 -34.99 0.52
CA GLY A 231 -16.16 -35.75 -0.72
C GLY A 231 -17.00 -35.22 -1.88
N GLN A 232 -16.30 -34.73 -2.90
CA GLN A 232 -16.64 -34.80 -4.33
C GLN A 232 -15.56 -34.01 -5.08
N LEU A 233 -14.57 -34.72 -5.61
CA LEU A 233 -13.68 -34.18 -6.63
C LEU A 233 -14.52 -33.88 -7.87
N LYS A 234 -14.75 -32.60 -8.18
CA LYS A 234 -15.30 -32.23 -9.48
C LYS A 234 -14.26 -32.54 -10.56
N PRO A 235 -14.62 -33.23 -11.65
CA PRO A 235 -13.70 -33.47 -12.76
C PRO A 235 -13.21 -32.15 -13.33
N PHE A 236 -11.92 -32.13 -13.65
CA PHE A 236 -11.24 -31.01 -14.29
C PHE A 236 -11.79 -30.84 -15.72
N SER A 237 -12.58 -29.80 -15.98
CA SER A 237 -13.02 -29.48 -17.34
C SER A 237 -11.87 -28.77 -18.07
N GLY A 238 -11.09 -29.54 -18.82
CA GLY A 238 -10.01 -29.04 -19.67
C GLY A 238 -10.56 -28.13 -20.77
N LYS A 239 -10.45 -26.82 -20.56
CA LYS A 239 -10.45 -25.80 -21.63
C LYS A 239 -9.36 -24.79 -21.31
N ASP A 240 -8.13 -25.24 -21.44
CA ASP A 240 -6.95 -24.42 -21.67
C ASP A 240 -5.92 -25.38 -22.28
N THR A 241 -5.93 -25.46 -23.61
CA THR A 241 -4.98 -26.23 -24.41
C THR A 241 -3.56 -25.79 -24.10
N ALA A 242 -2.78 -26.70 -23.51
CA ALA A 242 -1.34 -26.57 -23.45
C ALA A 242 -0.78 -26.64 -24.88
N ILE A 243 -0.07 -25.60 -25.29
CA ILE A 243 0.90 -25.68 -26.38
C ILE A 243 2.01 -26.60 -25.85
N ILE A 244 1.97 -27.87 -26.24
CA ILE A 244 3.05 -28.82 -25.99
C ILE A 244 4.18 -28.45 -26.94
N GLY A 245 5.31 -28.03 -26.36
CA GLY A 245 6.54 -27.76 -27.09
C GLY A 245 7.05 -28.98 -27.83
N GLU A 246 7.66 -28.70 -28.99
CA GLU A 246 8.30 -29.65 -29.88
C GLU A 246 9.27 -30.62 -29.18
N LYS A 247 9.26 -31.84 -29.73
CA LYS A 247 10.06 -32.99 -29.32
C LYS A 247 11.55 -32.66 -29.45
N ARG A 248 12.30 -32.89 -28.38
CA ARG A 248 13.75 -33.12 -28.46
C ARG A 248 13.99 -34.43 -29.21
N HIS A 249 14.65 -34.35 -30.35
CA HIS A 249 15.30 -35.50 -31.00
C HIS A 249 16.33 -36.10 -30.02
N ARG A 250 16.28 -37.41 -29.84
CA ARG A 250 17.43 -38.21 -29.40
C ARG A 250 17.98 -38.90 -30.65
N GLU A 251 19.26 -38.71 -30.88
CA GLU A 251 20.09 -39.53 -31.75
C GLU A 251 20.31 -40.91 -31.10
N ASP A 252 20.79 -41.83 -31.96
CA ASP A 252 21.34 -43.17 -31.70
C ASP A 252 20.35 -44.35 -31.84
N GLU A 253 20.18 -44.86 -33.07
CA GLU A 253 20.94 -45.98 -33.68
C GLU A 253 20.63 -46.08 -35.19
#